data_AF-A0A399WPI6-F1
#
_entry.id   AF-A0A399WPI6-F1
#
_cell.length_a   1.000
_cell.length_b   1.000
_cell.length_c   1.000
_cell.angle_alpha   90.00
_cell.angle_beta   90.00
_cell.angle_gamma   90.00
#
_symmetry.space_group_name_H-M   'P 1'
#
loop_
_entity.id
_entity.type
_entity.pdbx_description
1 polymer ?
#
loop_
_entity_poly.entity_id
_entity_poly.type
_entity_poly.pdbx_seq_one_letter_code
_entity_poly.pdbx_strand_id
1 'polypeptide(L)'
;MTTKMWWIAGALLALLFVAAVVSLRSTLDLKHAEDRVDVQKTAAERSEQAADKLEKTQNEQRAKIEYLERELEMLRNETRRNDEELKKNNVGVRVARDRVERAKRTRTIDKSVDELCRQLESLGHVCEAR
;
A
#
# COMPACT_ATOMS: atom_id res chain seq x y z
N MET A 1 37.35 58.10 -68.76
CA MET A 1 36.60 58.12 -67.48
C MET A 1 35.63 56.94 -67.33
N THR A 2 35.08 56.41 -68.42
CA THR A 2 34.09 55.31 -68.41
C THR A 2 34.62 53.98 -67.85
N THR A 3 35.86 53.60 -68.14
CA THR A 3 36.43 52.32 -67.68
C THR A 3 36.59 52.24 -66.16
N LYS A 4 37.04 53.32 -65.50
CA LYS A 4 37.18 53.39 -64.03
C LYS A 4 35.82 53.32 -63.32
N MET A 5 34.77 53.85 -63.95
CA MET A 5 33.42 53.84 -63.40
C MET A 5 32.80 52.44 -63.40
N TRP A 6 33.12 51.61 -64.40
CA TRP A 6 32.70 50.21 -64.46
C TRP A 6 33.35 49.34 -63.38
N TRP A 7 34.63 49.58 -63.07
CA TRP A 7 35.31 48.87 -61.97
C TRP A 7 34.70 49.21 -60.61
N ILE A 8 34.34 50.47 -60.38
CA ILE A 8 33.70 50.92 -59.13
C ILE A 8 32.28 50.33 -59.01
N ALA A 9 31.50 50.37 -60.09
CA ALA A 9 30.16 49.79 -60.12
C ALA A 9 30.19 48.27 -59.89
N GLY A 10 31.12 47.55 -60.53
CA GLY A 10 31.30 46.11 -60.32
C GLY A 10 31.72 45.76 -58.89
N ALA A 11 32.61 46.56 -58.28
CA ALA A 11 33.04 46.36 -56.90
C ALA A 11 31.89 46.57 -55.90
N LEU A 12 31.05 47.59 -56.09
CA LEU A 12 29.87 47.84 -55.26
C LEU A 12 28.84 46.71 -55.35
N LEU A 13 28.61 46.19 -56.55
CA LEU A 13 27.65 45.10 -56.79
C LEU A 13 28.12 43.78 -56.17
N ALA A 14 29.43 43.49 -56.24
CA ALA A 14 30.03 42.35 -55.55
C ALA A 14 29.93 42.47 -54.02
N LEU A 15 30.15 43.67 -53.46
CA LEU A 15 30.04 43.92 -52.02
C LEU A 15 28.60 43.73 -51.52
N LEU A 16 27.60 44.21 -52.26
CA LEU A 16 26.19 43.99 -51.95
C LEU A 16 25.81 42.51 -52.02
N PHE A 17 26.35 41.76 -52.99
CA PHE A 17 26.10 40.33 -53.11
C PHE A 17 26.69 39.55 -51.93
N VAL A 18 27.91 39.87 -51.51
CA VAL A 18 28.54 39.26 -50.34
C VAL A 18 27.77 39.60 -49.06
N ALA A 19 27.35 40.85 -48.88
CA ALA A 19 26.54 41.26 -47.73
C ALA A 19 25.19 40.50 -47.67
N ALA A 20 24.51 40.34 -48.81
CA ALA A 20 23.24 39.60 -48.89
C ALA A 20 23.42 38.11 -48.55
N VAL A 21 24.49 37.48 -49.04
CA VAL A 21 24.81 36.07 -48.74
C VAL A 21 25.12 35.86 -47.26
N VAL A 22 25.86 36.79 -46.64
CA VAL A 22 26.17 36.73 -45.20
C VAL A 22 24.92 36.93 -44.34
N SER A 23 24.03 37.86 -44.70
CA SER A 23 22.77 38.04 -43.98
C SER A 23 21.84 36.83 -44.09
N LEU A 24 21.74 36.22 -45.28
CA LEU A 24 20.96 35.01 -45.50
C LEU A 24 21.48 33.85 -44.64
N ARG A 25 22.80 33.67 -44.57
CA ARG A 25 23.42 32.65 -43.71
C ARG A 25 23.12 32.91 -42.22
N SER A 26 23.25 34.16 -41.77
CA SER A 26 22.92 34.53 -40.39
C SER A 26 21.47 34.25 -40.03
N THR A 27 20.52 34.50 -40.95
CA THR A 27 19.09 34.20 -40.70
C THR A 27 18.81 32.70 -40.65
N LEU A 28 19.51 31.89 -41.45
CA LEU A 28 19.40 30.43 -41.42
C LEU A 28 19.99 29.86 -40.12
N ASP A 29 21.14 30.37 -39.69
CA ASP A 29 21.77 29.96 -38.43
C ASP A 29 20.90 30.33 -37.22
N LEU A 30 20.26 31.51 -37.25
CA LEU A 30 19.28 31.92 -36.22
C LEU A 30 18.06 30.98 -36.20
N LYS A 31 17.49 30.68 -37.36
CA LYS A 31 16.33 29.78 -37.46
C LYS A 31 16.67 28.37 -36.96
N HIS A 32 17.86 27.87 -37.29
CA HIS A 32 18.33 26.58 -36.77
C HIS A 32 18.57 26.61 -35.25
N ALA A 33 18.98 27.75 -34.69
CA ALA A 33 19.10 27.91 -33.24
C ALA A 33 17.72 27.97 -32.57
N GLU A 34 16.75 28.69 -33.14
CA GLU A 34 15.35 28.73 -32.69
C GLU A 34 14.71 27.34 -32.72
N ASP A 35 14.83 26.61 -33.84
CA ASP A 35 14.32 25.24 -33.95
C ASP A 35 14.94 24.32 -32.90
N ARG A 36 16.24 24.48 -32.59
CA ARG A 36 16.91 23.69 -31.54
C ARG A 36 16.38 24.03 -30.15
N VAL A 37 16.14 25.31 -29.87
CA VAL A 37 15.55 25.76 -28.59
C VAL A 37 14.14 25.22 -28.45
N ASP A 38 13.32 25.26 -29.49
CA ASP A 38 11.96 24.72 -29.47
C ASP A 38 11.95 23.19 -29.28
N VAL A 39 12.86 22.47 -29.93
CA VAL A 39 13.01 21.02 -29.71
C VAL A 39 13.45 20.72 -28.28
N GLN A 40 14.37 21.49 -27.71
CA GLN A 40 14.80 21.30 -26.32
C GLN A 40 13.70 21.67 -25.32
N LYS A 41 12.94 22.73 -25.58
CA LYS A 41 11.81 23.15 -24.75
C LYS A 41 10.71 22.09 -24.74
N THR A 42 10.33 21.58 -25.91
CA THR A 42 9.34 20.50 -26.00
C THR A 42 9.83 19.21 -25.37
N ALA A 43 11.13 18.90 -25.43
CA ALA A 43 11.71 17.77 -24.71
C ALA A 43 11.66 17.96 -23.19
N ALA A 44 11.97 19.18 -22.70
CA ALA A 44 11.89 19.53 -21.29
C ALA A 44 10.44 19.44 -20.76
N GLU A 45 9.48 20.02 -21.47
CA GLU A 45 8.05 19.95 -21.11
C GLU A 45 7.55 18.50 -21.05
N ARG A 46 7.97 17.63 -21.98
CA ARG A 46 7.65 16.20 -21.93
C ARG A 46 8.26 15.51 -20.72
N SER A 47 9.49 15.87 -20.36
CA SER A 47 10.17 15.30 -19.20
C SER A 47 9.52 15.74 -17.88
N GLU A 48 9.09 17.00 -17.79
CA GLU A 48 8.35 17.54 -16.64
C GLU A 48 7.00 16.85 -16.49
N GLN A 49 6.23 16.70 -17.57
CA GLN A 49 4.97 15.96 -17.53
C GLN A 49 5.14 14.48 -17.15
N ALA A 50 6.25 13.85 -17.56
CA ALA A 50 6.56 12.49 -17.15
C ALA A 50 6.92 12.43 -15.66
N ALA A 51 7.73 13.36 -15.17
CA ALA A 51 8.10 13.47 -13.76
C ALA A 51 6.85 13.67 -12.87
N ASP A 52 5.95 14.59 -13.24
CA ASP A 52 4.68 14.83 -12.52
C ASP A 52 3.80 13.58 -12.45
N LYS A 53 3.72 12.81 -13.55
CA LYS A 53 2.98 11.54 -13.57
C LYS A 53 3.63 10.50 -12.67
N LEU A 54 4.96 10.41 -12.66
CA LEU A 54 5.68 9.53 -11.76
C LEU A 54 5.49 9.94 -10.30
N GLU A 55 5.53 11.23 -9.98
CA GLU A 55 5.33 11.73 -8.63
C GLU A 55 3.91 11.41 -8.12
N LYS A 56 2.89 11.65 -8.95
CA LYS A 56 1.50 11.29 -8.62
C LYS A 56 1.35 9.79 -8.34
N THR A 57 1.87 8.95 -9.22
CA THR A 57 1.78 7.49 -9.05
C THR A 57 2.57 6.99 -7.85
N GLN A 58 3.73 7.59 -7.54
CA GLN A 58 4.46 7.27 -6.30
C GLN A 58 3.68 7.67 -5.06
N ASN A 59 3.04 8.84 -5.05
CA ASN A 59 2.24 9.29 -3.91
C ASN A 59 1.02 8.39 -3.69
N GLU A 60 0.32 7.99 -4.76
CA GLU A 60 -0.78 7.03 -4.71
C GLU A 60 -0.32 5.65 -4.17
N GLN A 61 0.82 5.16 -4.63
CA GLN A 61 1.39 3.90 -4.16
C GLN A 61 1.79 3.98 -2.68
N ARG A 62 2.41 5.08 -2.23
CA ARG A 62 2.75 5.29 -0.83
C ARG A 62 1.52 5.29 0.06
N ALA A 63 0.46 6.01 -0.33
CA ALA A 63 -0.79 6.02 0.41
C ALA A 63 -1.41 4.61 0.50
N LYS A 64 -1.35 3.84 -0.58
CA LYS A 64 -1.83 2.45 -0.60
C LYS A 64 -0.99 1.53 0.29
N ILE A 65 0.33 1.68 0.30
CA ILE A 65 1.22 0.92 1.18
C ILE A 65 0.87 1.23 2.65
N GLU A 66 0.78 2.50 3.01
CA GLU A 66 0.46 2.91 4.39
C GLU A 66 -0.92 2.41 4.85
N TYR A 67 -1.90 2.38 3.94
CA TYR A 67 -3.21 1.78 4.20
C TYR A 67 -3.11 0.27 4.47
N LEU A 68 -2.40 -0.46 3.60
CA LEU A 68 -2.24 -1.91 3.74
C LEU A 68 -1.42 -2.29 4.98
N GLU A 69 -0.42 -1.51 5.34
CA GLU A 69 0.36 -1.71 6.57
C GLU A 69 -0.51 -1.56 7.81
N ARG A 70 -1.38 -0.54 7.85
CA ARG A 70 -2.37 -0.37 8.92
C ARG A 70 -3.35 -1.54 8.98
N GLU A 71 -3.83 -2.01 7.85
CA GLU A 71 -4.76 -3.15 7.78
C GLU A 71 -4.09 -4.44 8.28
N LEU A 72 -2.83 -4.69 7.92
CA LEU A 72 -2.05 -5.81 8.44
C LEU A 72 -1.83 -5.72 9.95
N GLU A 73 -1.57 -4.54 10.48
CA GLU A 73 -1.42 -4.34 11.92
C GLU A 73 -2.73 -4.60 12.67
N MET A 74 -3.87 -4.12 12.15
CA MET A 74 -5.19 -4.41 12.69
C MET A 74 -5.46 -5.92 12.70
N LEU A 75 -5.20 -6.61 11.59
CA LEU A 75 -5.43 -8.05 11.47
C LEU A 75 -4.55 -8.85 12.44
N ARG A 76 -3.28 -8.46 12.63
CA ARG A 76 -2.38 -9.06 13.61
C ARG A 76 -2.89 -8.88 15.04
N ASN A 77 -3.36 -7.69 15.37
CA ASN A 77 -3.91 -7.39 16.69
C ASN A 77 -5.20 -8.19 16.96
N GLU A 78 -6.08 -8.31 15.97
CA GLU A 78 -7.29 -9.12 16.07
C GLU A 78 -6.98 -10.62 16.22
N THR A 79 -6.02 -11.12 15.43
CA THR A 79 -5.56 -12.52 15.56
C THR A 79 -5.00 -12.79 16.96
N ARG A 80 -4.20 -11.86 17.52
CA ARG A 80 -3.68 -11.98 18.89
C ARG A 80 -4.81 -12.01 19.92
N ARG A 81 -5.83 -11.16 19.78
CA ARG A 81 -7.01 -11.15 20.66
C ARG A 81 -7.76 -12.48 20.59
N ASN A 82 -8.00 -12.99 19.39
CA ASN A 82 -8.66 -14.27 19.18
C ASN A 82 -7.87 -15.43 19.82
N ASP A 83 -6.54 -15.44 19.69
CA ASP A 83 -5.68 -16.43 20.35
C ASP A 83 -5.77 -16.36 21.88
N GLU A 84 -5.81 -15.16 22.45
CA GLU A 84 -5.98 -14.97 23.89
C GLU A 84 -7.37 -15.45 24.37
N GLU A 85 -8.43 -15.18 23.61
CA GLU A 85 -9.78 -15.66 23.90
C GLU A 85 -9.87 -17.18 23.79
N LEU A 86 -9.27 -17.79 22.77
CA LEU A 86 -9.20 -19.24 22.62
C LEU A 86 -8.46 -19.89 23.79
N LYS A 87 -7.36 -19.30 24.26
CA LYS A 87 -6.64 -19.77 25.46
C LYS A 87 -7.53 -19.71 26.70
N LYS A 88 -8.26 -18.61 26.92
CA LYS A 88 -9.21 -18.47 28.04
C LYS A 88 -10.32 -19.51 27.96
N ASN A 89 -10.91 -19.71 26.79
CA ASN A 89 -11.96 -20.70 26.56
C ASN A 89 -11.45 -22.12 26.82
N ASN A 90 -10.25 -22.46 26.36
CA ASN A 90 -9.65 -23.79 26.61
C ASN A 90 -9.44 -24.05 28.12
N VAL A 91 -8.96 -23.05 28.87
CA VAL A 91 -8.86 -23.15 30.33
C VAL A 91 -10.24 -23.35 30.97
N GLY A 92 -11.25 -22.58 30.53
CA GLY A 92 -12.62 -22.73 31.01
C GLY A 92 -13.21 -24.12 30.76
N VAL A 93 -13.01 -24.66 29.55
CA VAL A 93 -13.44 -26.02 29.16
C VAL A 93 -12.73 -27.07 30.01
N ARG A 94 -11.41 -26.94 30.24
CA ARG A 94 -10.67 -27.87 31.11
C ARG A 94 -11.21 -27.86 32.54
N VAL A 95 -11.41 -26.67 33.12
CA VAL A 95 -11.97 -26.54 34.48
C VAL A 95 -13.39 -27.11 34.55
N ALA A 96 -14.22 -26.87 33.54
CA ALA A 96 -15.57 -27.44 33.46
C ALA A 96 -15.51 -28.97 33.42
N ARG A 97 -14.62 -29.55 32.60
CA ARG A 97 -14.40 -31.00 32.53
C ARG A 97 -13.96 -31.57 33.88
N ASP A 98 -12.98 -30.95 34.55
CA ASP A 98 -12.50 -31.36 35.87
C ASP A 98 -13.61 -31.30 36.93
N ARG A 99 -14.52 -30.31 36.84
CA ARG A 99 -15.69 -30.21 37.72
C ARG A 99 -16.70 -31.33 37.46
N VAL A 100 -16.96 -31.65 36.20
CA VAL A 100 -17.85 -32.77 35.82
C VAL A 100 -17.27 -34.11 36.28
N GLU A 101 -15.97 -34.33 36.09
CA GLU A 101 -15.30 -35.55 36.55
C GLU A 101 -15.33 -35.68 38.08
N ARG A 102 -15.08 -34.59 38.81
CA ARG A 102 -15.24 -34.57 40.27
C ARG A 102 -16.67 -34.86 40.70
N ALA A 103 -17.66 -34.19 40.09
CA ALA A 103 -19.07 -34.44 40.39
C ALA A 103 -19.47 -35.90 40.11
N LYS A 104 -18.97 -36.51 39.03
CA LYS A 104 -19.15 -37.95 38.76
C LYS A 104 -18.57 -38.83 39.86
N ARG A 105 -17.34 -38.55 40.34
CA ARG A 105 -16.71 -39.28 41.45
C ARG A 105 -17.40 -39.06 42.81
N THR A 106 -18.12 -37.94 42.97
CA THR A 106 -18.88 -37.69 44.21
C THR A 106 -20.28 -38.33 44.15
N ARG A 107 -20.81 -38.57 42.95
CA ARG A 107 -22.13 -39.18 42.72
C ARG A 107 -22.09 -40.72 42.70
N THR A 108 -20.91 -41.34 42.74
CA THR A 108 -20.77 -42.73 43.17
C THR A 108 -21.05 -42.79 44.66
N ILE A 109 -22.33 -42.90 45.00
CA ILE A 109 -22.77 -43.26 46.34
C ILE A 109 -22.33 -44.72 46.53
N ASP A 110 -21.25 -44.92 47.27
CA ASP A 110 -20.72 -46.26 47.63
C ASP A 110 -21.63 -47.01 48.62
N LYS A 111 -22.73 -46.38 49.03
CA LYS A 111 -23.73 -47.01 49.91
C LYS A 111 -24.63 -47.89 49.07
N SER A 112 -24.79 -49.14 49.51
CA SER A 112 -25.80 -50.03 48.94
C SER A 112 -27.19 -49.39 49.07
N VAL A 113 -28.12 -49.79 48.21
CA VAL A 113 -29.52 -49.33 48.27
C VAL A 113 -30.11 -49.50 49.67
N ASP A 114 -29.72 -50.58 50.37
CA ASP A 114 -30.10 -50.86 51.75
C ASP A 114 -29.55 -49.82 52.76
N GLU A 115 -28.31 -49.38 52.62
CA GLU A 115 -27.72 -48.36 53.50
C GLU A 115 -28.36 -46.99 53.30
N LEU A 116 -28.72 -46.65 52.05
CA LEU A 116 -29.48 -45.45 51.74
C LEU A 116 -30.88 -45.50 52.32
N CYS A 117 -31.56 -46.65 52.21
CA CYS A 117 -32.89 -46.83 52.77
C CYS A 117 -32.90 -46.73 54.30
N ARG A 118 -31.94 -47.34 55.00
CA ARG A 118 -31.82 -47.21 56.46
C ARG A 118 -31.59 -45.75 56.90
N GLN A 119 -30.81 -44.98 56.13
CA GLN A 119 -30.61 -43.57 56.43
C GLN A 119 -31.88 -42.73 56.18
N LEU A 120 -32.64 -43.02 55.13
CA LEU A 120 -33.93 -42.38 54.85
C LEU A 120 -34.97 -42.69 55.93
N GLU A 121 -35.03 -43.94 56.40
CA GLU A 121 -35.91 -44.35 57.51
C GLU A 121 -35.53 -43.63 58.82
N SER A 122 -34.23 -43.47 59.09
CA SER A 122 -33.77 -42.73 60.28
C SER A 122 -34.15 -41.24 60.27
N LEU A 123 -34.46 -40.70 59.08
CA LEU A 123 -34.95 -39.34 58.88
C LEU A 123 -36.49 -39.26 58.79
N GLY A 124 -37.19 -40.38 58.95
CA GLY A 124 -38.66 -40.44 58.97
C GLY A 124 -39.31 -40.66 57.60
N HIS A 125 -38.54 -41.02 56.57
CA HIS A 125 -39.06 -41.34 55.24
C HIS A 125 -39.09 -42.84 55.00
N VAL A 126 -40.25 -43.38 54.60
CA VAL A 126 -40.39 -44.82 54.28
C VAL A 126 -39.65 -45.11 52.98
N CYS A 127 -38.70 -46.05 53.01
CA CYS A 127 -37.98 -46.50 51.83
C CYS A 127 -38.58 -47.84 51.36
N GLU A 128 -39.36 -47.84 50.28
CA GLU A 128 -39.79 -49.08 49.63
C GLU A 128 -38.64 -49.60 48.76
N ALA A 129 -37.70 -50.33 49.36
CA ALA A 129 -36.72 -51.11 48.60
C ALA A 129 -37.47 -52.24 47.87
N ARG A 130 -37.42 -52.24 46.53
CA ARG A 130 -38.00 -53.28 45.68
C ARG A 130 -36.93 -53.93 44.83
#